data_AF-A0A973P3U7-F1
#
_entry.id   AF-A0A973P3U7-F1
#
_cell.length_a   1.000
_cell.length_b   1.000
_cell.length_c   1.000
_cell.angle_alpha   90.00
_cell.angle_beta   90.00
_cell.angle_gamma   90.00
#
_symmetry.space_group_name_H-M   'P 1'
#
loop_
_entity.id
_entity.type
_entity.pdbx_description
1 polymer ?
#
loop_
_entity_poly.entity_id
_entity_poly.type
_entity_poly.pdbx_seq_one_letter_code
_entity_poly.pdbx_strand_id
1 'polypeptide(L)'
;MTKFWCDLAWIADGETGGAVKSKVLIETADGRISAVTCGVRNPPQEAVHLAGFTVPGLANVHSHAFHRALRGRTQVGHGTFWTWRESMYAAAAHLDPDSYRELATAVFAEMALAGVTAVGEFHYLHHSPKGGLYQDPNAMGHALAEAAAAAGIRLTLLDTCYLAGGFDTELNDVQRRFSDGDAGRWADRVAALRKAYADSETVLVGAAVHSVRAVPVDQLPPVVAFAAEYELPLHVHLSEQRAENDACLSRHHKTPTQLLHDHGALGARTTAVHATHLSQMDIDLLGSSGTAVCMCPTTERDLADGIGPARAVYQAGSPINLGSDSHAVIDLFEEARAVELDERLGTERRGHWHAAELLHADTAAGHAALGRPAAGRLAPGAPADFATLATDTVRLAGLQPAHAAESVVFAATAADVRHVVVAGRFTVRDHRHELVEDVAGKLAATIGAIFK
;
A
#
# COMPACT_ATOMS: atom_id res chain seq x y z
N MET A 1 5.96 27.54 -10.79
CA MET A 1 6.16 27.35 -9.34
C MET A 1 4.84 27.60 -8.64
N THR A 2 4.42 26.70 -7.75
CA THR A 2 3.20 26.86 -6.94
C THR A 2 3.59 26.98 -5.48
N LYS A 3 2.93 27.87 -4.74
CA LYS A 3 3.17 28.09 -3.32
C LYS A 3 1.94 27.68 -2.52
N PHE A 4 2.15 26.95 -1.45
CA PHE A 4 1.10 26.50 -0.53
C PHE A 4 1.42 26.99 0.87
N TRP A 5 0.46 27.65 1.52
CA TRP A 5 0.61 28.11 2.89
C TRP A 5 -0.31 27.29 3.81
N CYS A 6 0.28 26.52 4.71
CA CYS A 6 -0.41 25.56 5.58
C CYS A 6 -0.57 26.16 6.98
N ASP A 7 -1.75 26.02 7.59
CA ASP A 7 -1.97 26.43 8.98
C ASP A 7 -1.07 25.64 9.93
N LEU A 8 -1.10 24.31 9.79
CA LEU A 8 -0.25 23.36 10.49
C LEU A 8 0.31 22.34 9.49
N ALA A 9 1.55 21.90 9.72
CA ALA A 9 2.13 20.80 8.96
C ALA A 9 2.99 19.89 9.84
N TRP A 10 2.99 18.59 9.53
CA TRP A 10 3.92 17.62 10.08
C TRP A 10 5.25 17.69 9.33
N ILE A 11 6.31 18.11 10.02
CA ILE A 11 7.67 18.17 9.46
C ILE A 11 8.52 17.13 10.20
N ALA A 12 8.97 16.11 9.48
CA ALA A 12 9.88 15.10 10.02
C ALA A 12 11.22 15.74 10.45
N ASP A 13 11.80 15.28 11.56
CA ASP A 13 13.07 15.78 12.11
C ASP A 13 14.13 14.68 12.25
N GLY A 14 14.08 13.66 11.40
CA GLY A 14 15.01 12.55 11.39
C GLY A 14 14.39 11.30 10.77
N GLU A 15 14.81 10.12 11.25
CA GLU A 15 14.29 8.84 10.78
C GLU A 15 12.90 8.53 11.35
N THR A 16 12.66 8.69 12.66
CA THR A 16 11.38 8.30 13.30
C THR A 16 10.70 9.43 14.09
N GLY A 17 11.28 10.63 14.04
CA GLY A 17 10.76 11.82 14.71
C GLY A 17 10.08 12.81 13.75
N GLY A 18 9.30 13.71 14.32
CA GLY A 18 8.81 14.89 13.64
C GLY A 18 8.12 15.83 14.59
N ALA A 19 7.81 17.02 14.09
CA ALA A 19 7.14 18.05 14.88
C ALA A 19 6.05 18.72 14.07
N VAL A 20 4.96 19.05 14.75
CA VAL A 20 3.94 19.95 14.23
C VAL A 20 4.53 21.35 14.15
N LYS A 21 4.54 21.94 12.96
CA LYS A 21 4.94 23.32 12.71
C LYS A 21 3.73 24.11 12.24
N SER A 22 3.68 25.39 12.61
CA SER A 22 2.59 26.28 12.20
C SER A 22 3.04 27.26 11.11
N LYS A 23 2.07 27.69 10.30
CA LYS A 23 2.24 28.72 9.26
C LYS A 23 3.38 28.37 8.31
N VAL A 24 3.28 27.19 7.70
CA VAL A 24 4.34 26.61 6.88
C VAL A 24 4.11 26.96 5.42
N LEU A 25 5.09 27.61 4.79
CA LEU A 25 5.10 27.87 3.35
C LEU A 25 5.88 26.75 2.65
N ILE A 26 5.20 26.04 1.75
CA ILE A 26 5.78 25.03 0.87
C ILE A 26 5.84 25.63 -0.54
N GLU A 27 7.04 25.72 -1.10
CA GLU A 27 7.27 26.19 -2.46
C GLU A 27 7.60 25.00 -3.35
N THR A 28 7.02 24.97 -4.55
CA THR A 28 7.14 23.83 -5.47
C THR A 28 7.57 24.28 -6.86
N ALA A 29 8.41 23.47 -7.50
CA ALA A 29 8.88 23.62 -8.88
C ALA A 29 9.00 22.23 -9.51
N ASP A 30 8.53 22.07 -10.74
CA ASP A 30 8.67 20.84 -11.54
C ASP A 30 8.26 19.56 -10.78
N GLY A 31 7.12 19.62 -10.07
CA GLY A 31 6.58 18.50 -9.31
C GLY A 31 7.30 18.17 -8.01
N ARG A 32 8.29 18.99 -7.60
CA ARG A 32 9.09 18.82 -6.39
C ARG A 32 8.98 20.01 -5.45
N ILE A 33 9.27 19.78 -4.18
CA ILE A 33 9.37 20.82 -3.17
C ILE A 33 10.74 21.51 -3.35
N SER A 34 10.73 22.82 -3.59
CA SER A 34 11.96 23.62 -3.70
C SER A 34 12.37 24.22 -2.35
N ALA A 35 11.40 24.55 -1.49
CA ALA A 35 11.64 25.11 -0.17
C ALA A 35 10.50 24.82 0.81
N VAL A 36 10.82 24.73 2.11
CA VAL A 36 9.86 24.65 3.21
C VAL A 36 10.27 25.65 4.27
N THR A 37 9.41 26.63 4.56
CA THR A 37 9.68 27.69 5.54
C THR A 37 8.59 27.71 6.62
N CYS A 38 8.98 27.53 7.88
CA CYS A 38 8.04 27.53 9.02
C CYS A 38 7.82 28.94 9.59
N GLY A 39 6.67 29.20 10.21
CA GLY A 39 6.40 30.44 10.94
C GLY A 39 6.15 31.68 10.06
N VAL A 40 5.79 31.49 8.78
CA VAL A 40 5.53 32.56 7.82
C VAL A 40 4.22 33.26 8.15
N ARG A 41 4.29 34.41 8.82
CA ARG A 41 3.09 35.16 9.27
C ARG A 41 2.35 35.88 8.14
N ASN A 42 3.08 36.35 7.14
CA ASN A 42 2.55 37.06 5.98
C ASN A 42 2.96 36.27 4.73
N PRO A 43 2.17 35.28 4.30
CA PRO A 43 2.47 34.54 3.08
C PRO A 43 2.35 35.44 1.85
N PRO A 44 3.02 35.09 0.74
CA PRO A 44 2.79 35.73 -0.55
C PRO A 44 1.31 35.68 -0.94
N GLN A 45 0.80 36.73 -1.60
CA GLN A 45 -0.62 36.87 -1.92
C GLN A 45 -1.11 35.74 -2.84
N GLU A 46 -0.23 35.20 -3.68
CA GLU A 46 -0.48 34.11 -4.60
C GLU A 46 -0.41 32.71 -3.97
N ALA A 47 -0.03 32.59 -2.69
CA ALA A 47 0.05 31.31 -2.02
C ALA A 47 -1.35 30.73 -1.78
N VAL A 48 -1.55 29.48 -2.19
CA VAL A 48 -2.79 28.74 -1.94
C VAL A 48 -2.85 28.38 -0.46
N HIS A 49 -3.89 28.84 0.23
CA HIS A 49 -4.10 28.51 1.65
C HIS A 49 -4.62 27.08 1.79
N LEU A 50 -3.89 26.27 2.56
CA LEU A 50 -4.28 24.93 2.98
C LEU A 50 -4.69 24.99 4.45
N ALA A 51 -5.99 25.20 4.67
CA ALA A 51 -6.55 25.29 6.01
C ALA A 51 -6.65 23.90 6.66
N GLY A 52 -6.04 23.74 7.84
CA GLY A 52 -6.02 22.48 8.59
C GLY A 52 -4.61 21.93 8.85
N PHE A 53 -4.49 20.59 8.91
CA PHE A 53 -3.24 19.89 9.21
C PHE A 53 -2.69 19.16 7.99
N THR A 54 -1.52 19.57 7.51
CA THR A 54 -0.89 19.00 6.31
C THR A 54 0.16 17.96 6.70
N VAL A 55 0.07 16.77 6.12
CA VAL A 55 1.03 15.67 6.27
C VAL A 55 1.65 15.35 4.91
N PRO A 56 2.86 14.76 4.85
CA PRO A 56 3.34 14.17 3.59
C PRO A 56 2.31 13.19 3.03
N GLY A 57 2.31 13.01 1.71
CA GLY A 57 1.31 12.17 1.05
C GLY A 57 1.41 10.73 1.54
N LEU A 58 0.28 10.09 1.81
CA LEU A 58 0.27 8.76 2.40
C LEU A 58 0.62 7.70 1.33
N ALA A 59 1.38 6.68 1.74
CA ALA A 59 1.73 5.54 0.91
C ALA A 59 0.91 4.32 1.35
N ASN A 60 0.03 3.85 0.47
CA ASN A 60 -0.68 2.60 0.65
C ASN A 60 0.21 1.46 0.14
N VAL A 61 0.92 0.79 1.04
CA VAL A 61 2.03 -0.10 0.66
C VAL A 61 1.56 -1.41 0.03
N HIS A 62 0.32 -1.82 0.31
CA HIS A 62 -0.23 -3.06 -0.19
C HIS A 62 -1.70 -2.91 -0.62
N SER A 63 -2.00 -3.38 -1.83
CA SER A 63 -3.28 -3.19 -2.51
C SER A 63 -3.55 -4.33 -3.50
N HIS A 64 -4.81 -4.75 -3.58
CA HIS A 64 -5.34 -5.57 -4.66
C HIS A 64 -6.57 -4.87 -5.25
N ALA A 65 -6.39 -4.02 -6.26
CA ALA A 65 -7.43 -3.09 -6.72
C ALA A 65 -8.77 -3.79 -7.02
N PHE A 66 -8.75 -4.99 -7.61
CA PHE A 66 -10.00 -5.70 -7.91
C PHE A 66 -10.74 -6.24 -6.68
N HIS A 67 -10.08 -6.40 -5.53
CA HIS A 67 -10.72 -6.84 -4.28
C HIS A 67 -11.69 -5.80 -3.75
N ARG A 68 -11.54 -4.53 -4.15
CA ARG A 68 -12.50 -3.49 -3.80
C ARG A 68 -13.93 -3.81 -4.23
N ALA A 69 -14.10 -4.64 -5.26
CA ALA A 69 -15.40 -5.15 -5.70
C ALA A 69 -16.06 -6.10 -4.68
N LEU A 70 -15.29 -6.71 -3.78
CA LEU A 70 -15.76 -7.66 -2.76
C LEU A 70 -16.32 -6.97 -1.52
N ARG A 71 -15.95 -5.72 -1.25
CA ARG A 71 -16.40 -4.95 -0.07
C ARG A 71 -17.91 -5.06 0.14
N GLY A 72 -18.31 -5.51 1.31
CA GLY A 72 -19.71 -5.66 1.73
C GLY A 72 -20.40 -6.94 1.23
N ARG A 73 -19.77 -7.72 0.33
CA ARG A 73 -20.33 -8.96 -0.22
C ARG A 73 -19.86 -10.20 0.56
N THR A 74 -18.63 -10.17 1.05
CA THR A 74 -18.02 -11.28 1.78
C THR A 74 -18.48 -11.33 3.25
N GLN A 75 -19.16 -10.29 3.72
CA GLN A 75 -19.75 -10.17 5.06
C GLN A 75 -21.22 -10.63 5.11
N VAL A 76 -21.79 -11.13 4.00
CA VAL A 76 -23.16 -11.67 3.95
C VAL A 76 -23.16 -13.09 4.52
N GLY A 77 -23.43 -13.21 5.83
CA GLY A 77 -23.58 -14.49 6.53
C GLY A 77 -22.35 -14.89 7.35
N HIS A 78 -22.17 -16.20 7.55
CA HIS A 78 -20.96 -16.76 8.16
C HIS A 78 -20.10 -17.37 7.05
N GLY A 79 -18.79 -17.11 7.08
CA GLY A 79 -17.86 -17.57 6.05
C GLY A 79 -16.49 -17.89 6.62
N THR A 80 -15.64 -18.42 5.74
CA THR A 80 -14.20 -18.62 5.98
C THR A 80 -13.42 -17.88 4.89
N PHE A 81 -12.10 -17.78 5.02
CA PHE A 81 -11.22 -17.33 3.93
C PHE A 81 -11.56 -18.01 2.58
N TRP A 82 -11.99 -19.27 2.60
CA TRP A 82 -12.31 -20.02 1.38
C TRP A 82 -13.58 -19.54 0.67
N THR A 83 -14.64 -19.16 1.41
CA THR A 83 -15.86 -18.61 0.81
C THR A 83 -15.66 -17.19 0.31
N TRP A 84 -14.79 -16.41 0.97
CA TRP A 84 -14.31 -15.12 0.45
C TRP A 84 -13.59 -15.31 -0.89
N ARG A 85 -12.74 -16.34 -0.99
CA ARG A 85 -11.94 -16.65 -2.19
C ARG A 85 -12.79 -17.00 -3.41
N GLU A 86 -13.95 -17.64 -3.23
CA GLU A 86 -14.89 -17.90 -4.33
C GLU A 86 -15.43 -16.61 -4.95
N SER A 87 -15.77 -15.62 -4.12
CA SER A 87 -16.22 -14.30 -4.59
C SER A 87 -15.10 -13.55 -5.30
N MET A 88 -13.87 -13.66 -4.77
CA MET A 88 -12.67 -13.11 -5.41
C MET A 88 -12.43 -13.73 -6.80
N TYR A 89 -12.57 -15.05 -6.94
CA TYR A 89 -12.45 -15.73 -8.22
C TYR A 89 -13.54 -15.32 -9.22
N ALA A 90 -14.78 -15.11 -8.76
CA ALA A 90 -15.84 -14.60 -9.61
C ALA A 90 -15.54 -13.20 -10.14
N ALA A 91 -14.97 -12.32 -9.30
CA ALA A 91 -14.53 -11.00 -9.73
C ALA A 91 -13.37 -11.07 -10.73
N ALA A 92 -12.34 -11.85 -10.42
CA ALA A 92 -11.20 -12.05 -11.30
C ALA A 92 -11.65 -12.53 -12.68
N ALA A 93 -12.53 -13.53 -12.76
CA ALA A 93 -13.03 -14.12 -14.01
C ALA A 93 -13.68 -13.12 -14.98
N HIS A 94 -14.22 -12.01 -14.50
CA HIS A 94 -14.90 -11.00 -15.33
C HIS A 94 -13.97 -9.91 -15.89
N LEU A 95 -12.76 -9.78 -15.34
CA LEU A 95 -11.88 -8.67 -15.67
C LEU A 95 -11.00 -8.98 -16.88
N ASP A 96 -10.92 -8.00 -17.78
CA ASP A 96 -9.99 -7.85 -18.90
C ASP A 96 -9.26 -6.49 -18.77
N PRO A 97 -8.31 -6.13 -19.66
CA PRO A 97 -7.52 -4.90 -19.48
C PRO A 97 -8.38 -3.64 -19.41
N ASP A 98 -9.42 -3.53 -20.25
CA ASP A 98 -10.28 -2.35 -20.29
C ASP A 98 -11.11 -2.24 -19.00
N SER A 99 -11.85 -3.30 -18.65
CA SER A 99 -12.68 -3.32 -17.44
C SER A 99 -11.84 -3.19 -16.16
N TYR A 100 -10.62 -3.75 -16.14
CA TYR A 100 -9.74 -3.60 -14.99
C TYR A 100 -9.21 -2.18 -14.85
N ARG A 101 -8.83 -1.52 -15.95
CA ARG A 101 -8.46 -0.10 -15.94
C ARG A 101 -9.59 0.77 -15.40
N GLU A 102 -10.83 0.55 -15.86
CA GLU A 102 -11.97 1.35 -15.41
C GLU A 102 -12.26 1.14 -13.91
N LEU A 103 -12.19 -0.10 -13.43
CA LEU A 103 -12.33 -0.41 -11.99
C LEU A 103 -11.20 0.23 -11.19
N ALA A 104 -9.95 -0.07 -11.54
CA ALA A 104 -8.77 0.41 -10.81
C ALA A 104 -8.69 1.95 -10.78
N THR A 105 -9.11 2.65 -11.85
CA THR A 105 -9.18 4.12 -11.85
C THR A 105 -10.10 4.62 -10.73
N ALA A 106 -11.24 3.95 -10.54
CA ALA A 106 -12.20 4.31 -9.50
C ALA A 106 -11.68 3.98 -8.09
N VAL A 107 -10.98 2.85 -7.94
CA VAL A 107 -10.35 2.46 -6.66
C VAL A 107 -9.23 3.42 -6.27
N PHE A 108 -8.34 3.73 -7.20
CA PHE A 108 -7.23 4.67 -6.99
C PHE A 108 -7.74 6.10 -6.75
N ALA A 109 -8.86 6.50 -7.35
CA ALA A 109 -9.52 7.76 -7.03
C ALA A 109 -10.12 7.78 -5.62
N GLU A 110 -10.67 6.65 -5.12
CA GLU A 110 -11.06 6.51 -3.71
C GLU A 110 -9.84 6.62 -2.78
N MET A 111 -8.71 6.01 -3.13
CA MET A 111 -7.47 6.15 -2.37
C MET A 111 -6.98 7.61 -2.34
N ALA A 112 -7.03 8.32 -3.46
CA ALA A 112 -6.70 9.74 -3.50
C ALA A 112 -7.62 10.57 -2.59
N LEU A 113 -8.93 10.31 -2.60
CA LEU A 113 -9.87 10.93 -1.66
C LEU A 113 -9.53 10.63 -0.19
N ALA A 114 -8.88 9.50 0.09
CA ALA A 114 -8.43 9.11 1.42
C ALA A 114 -7.02 9.61 1.80
N GLY A 115 -6.38 10.47 0.99
CA GLY A 115 -5.07 11.05 1.30
C GLY A 115 -3.87 10.30 0.72
N VAL A 116 -4.10 9.19 0.00
CA VAL A 116 -3.04 8.37 -0.61
C VAL A 116 -2.49 9.07 -1.84
N THR A 117 -1.17 9.18 -1.93
CA THR A 117 -0.47 9.72 -3.11
C THR A 117 0.34 8.68 -3.86
N ALA A 118 0.63 7.53 -3.23
CA ALA A 118 1.30 6.40 -3.85
C ALA A 118 0.69 5.07 -3.38
N VAL A 119 0.57 4.11 -4.30
CA VAL A 119 0.08 2.76 -4.01
C VAL A 119 1.06 1.69 -4.49
N GLY A 120 1.30 0.68 -3.66
CA GLY A 120 1.90 -0.59 -4.03
C GLY A 120 0.82 -1.55 -4.48
N GLU A 121 0.61 -1.66 -5.78
CA GLU A 121 -0.39 -2.58 -6.34
C GLU A 121 0.24 -3.97 -6.50
N PHE A 122 -0.12 -4.89 -5.61
CA PHE A 122 0.32 -6.27 -5.61
C PHE A 122 -0.49 -7.05 -6.64
N HIS A 123 0.05 -7.08 -7.86
CA HIS A 123 -0.68 -7.47 -9.06
C HIS A 123 -0.37 -8.92 -9.45
N TYR A 124 -1.38 -9.79 -9.36
CA TYR A 124 -1.31 -11.19 -9.79
C TYR A 124 -2.36 -11.58 -10.84
N LEU A 125 -3.09 -10.64 -11.45
CA LEU A 125 -4.10 -10.95 -12.47
C LEU A 125 -3.56 -10.64 -13.88
N HIS A 126 -2.74 -11.53 -14.43
CA HIS A 126 -1.92 -11.23 -15.62
C HIS A 126 -2.60 -11.59 -16.94
N HIS A 127 -3.31 -12.71 -17.00
CA HIS A 127 -3.71 -13.34 -18.28
C HIS A 127 -5.21 -13.30 -18.53
N SER A 128 -5.62 -13.67 -19.75
CA SER A 128 -7.01 -13.68 -20.20
C SER A 128 -7.90 -14.59 -19.33
N PRO A 129 -9.21 -14.29 -19.18
CA PRO A 129 -10.18 -15.20 -18.56
C PRO A 129 -10.14 -16.65 -19.08
N LYS A 130 -9.68 -16.85 -20.32
CA LYS A 130 -9.54 -18.17 -20.96
C LYS A 130 -8.19 -18.86 -20.67
N GLY A 131 -7.34 -18.30 -19.81
CA GLY A 131 -6.05 -18.86 -19.41
C GLY A 131 -4.92 -18.72 -20.44
N GLY A 132 -5.08 -17.85 -21.44
CA GLY A 132 -4.07 -17.56 -22.48
C GLY A 132 -3.46 -16.16 -22.34
N LEU A 133 -2.26 -15.99 -22.89
CA LEU A 133 -1.60 -14.69 -22.96
C LEU A 133 -2.38 -13.71 -23.86
N TYR A 134 -2.40 -12.44 -23.48
CA TYR A 134 -2.80 -11.36 -24.38
C TYR A 134 -1.73 -11.16 -25.48
N GLN A 135 -2.06 -10.39 -26.52
CA GLN A 135 -1.09 -10.02 -27.55
C GLN A 135 0.12 -9.30 -26.95
N ASP A 136 -0.15 -8.41 -25.99
CA ASP A 136 0.86 -7.88 -25.08
C ASP A 136 0.73 -8.62 -23.74
N PRO A 137 1.71 -9.46 -23.33
CA PRO A 137 1.66 -10.19 -22.07
C PRO A 137 1.44 -9.31 -20.83
N ASN A 138 1.79 -8.02 -20.88
CA ASN A 138 1.65 -7.06 -19.79
C ASN A 138 0.41 -6.17 -19.88
N ALA A 139 -0.58 -6.49 -20.73
CA ALA A 139 -1.77 -5.65 -20.94
C ALA A 139 -2.51 -5.28 -19.63
N MET A 140 -2.60 -6.19 -18.66
CA MET A 140 -3.21 -5.92 -17.35
C MET A 140 -2.35 -4.98 -16.48
N GLY A 141 -1.02 -5.09 -16.56
CA GLY A 141 -0.11 -4.17 -15.89
C GLY A 141 -0.17 -2.76 -16.49
N HIS A 142 -0.26 -2.65 -17.82
CA HIS A 142 -0.48 -1.37 -18.50
C HIS A 142 -1.81 -0.72 -18.11
N ALA A 143 -2.88 -1.51 -18.01
CA ALA A 143 -4.18 -1.03 -17.52
C ALA A 143 -4.10 -0.41 -16.11
N LEU A 144 -3.35 -1.02 -15.19
CA LEU A 144 -3.15 -0.48 -13.85
C LEU A 144 -2.31 0.81 -13.84
N ALA A 145 -1.26 0.87 -14.66
CA ALA A 145 -0.46 2.07 -14.82
C ALA A 145 -1.26 3.25 -15.41
N GLU A 146 -2.08 2.99 -16.42
CA GLU A 146 -3.02 3.97 -16.98
C GLU A 146 -4.06 4.41 -15.95
N ALA A 147 -4.60 3.48 -15.15
CA ALA A 147 -5.56 3.77 -14.11
C ALA A 147 -4.98 4.68 -13.01
N ALA A 148 -3.75 4.43 -12.56
CA ALA A 148 -3.07 5.27 -11.57
C ALA A 148 -2.81 6.68 -12.12
N ALA A 149 -2.42 6.79 -13.40
CA ALA A 149 -2.26 8.07 -14.07
C ALA A 149 -3.59 8.83 -14.18
N ALA A 150 -4.69 8.15 -14.52
CA ALA A 150 -6.02 8.74 -14.60
C ALA A 150 -6.55 9.21 -13.23
N ALA A 151 -6.25 8.47 -12.16
CA ALA A 151 -6.56 8.87 -10.78
C ALA A 151 -5.58 9.92 -10.21
N GLY A 152 -4.46 10.19 -10.89
CA GLY A 152 -3.48 11.18 -10.44
C GLY A 152 -2.67 10.77 -9.21
N ILE A 153 -2.44 9.47 -9.01
CA ILE A 153 -1.57 8.93 -7.96
C ILE A 153 -0.35 8.23 -8.57
N ARG A 154 0.67 7.98 -7.73
CA ARG A 154 1.84 7.20 -8.13
C ARG A 154 1.59 5.71 -7.94
N LEU A 155 2.17 4.92 -8.82
CA LEU A 155 2.09 3.47 -8.79
C LEU A 155 3.47 2.88 -8.57
N THR A 156 3.57 1.94 -7.65
CA THR A 156 4.60 0.90 -7.67
C THR A 156 3.87 -0.40 -7.96
N LEU A 157 3.98 -0.87 -9.21
CA LEU A 157 3.32 -2.10 -9.65
C LEU A 157 4.20 -3.28 -9.23
N LEU A 158 3.78 -3.99 -8.20
CA LEU A 158 4.47 -5.15 -7.66
C LEU A 158 3.99 -6.37 -8.45
N ASP A 159 4.65 -6.64 -9.58
CA ASP A 159 4.27 -7.76 -10.44
C ASP A 159 4.58 -9.08 -9.72
N THR A 160 3.52 -9.86 -9.49
CA THR A 160 3.57 -10.99 -8.57
C THR A 160 3.78 -12.30 -9.32
N CYS A 161 4.79 -13.05 -8.89
CA CYS A 161 5.01 -14.44 -9.28
C CYS A 161 4.05 -15.37 -8.52
N TYR A 162 3.26 -16.15 -9.25
CA TYR A 162 2.28 -17.11 -8.75
C TYR A 162 2.32 -18.37 -9.61
N LEU A 163 2.69 -19.52 -9.05
CA LEU A 163 2.99 -20.74 -9.81
C LEU A 163 2.27 -22.01 -9.30
N ALA A 164 1.72 -22.00 -8.08
CA ALA A 164 1.03 -23.14 -7.48
C ALA A 164 -0.26 -22.73 -6.76
N GLY A 165 -1.24 -23.63 -6.71
CA GLY A 165 -2.50 -23.40 -5.98
C GLY A 165 -2.40 -23.54 -4.46
N GLY A 166 -1.23 -23.97 -3.98
CA GLY A 166 -0.88 -24.30 -2.60
C GLY A 166 0.32 -25.24 -2.59
N PHE A 167 0.80 -25.64 -1.41
CA PHE A 167 1.83 -26.67 -1.30
C PHE A 167 1.38 -27.95 -2.02
N ASP A 168 2.21 -28.44 -2.95
CA ASP A 168 1.96 -29.62 -3.78
C ASP A 168 0.57 -29.64 -4.46
N THR A 169 0.02 -28.45 -4.76
CA THR A 169 -1.32 -28.28 -5.33
C THR A 169 -1.26 -27.54 -6.68
N GLU A 170 -1.83 -28.14 -7.71
CA GLU A 170 -1.93 -27.55 -9.05
C GLU A 170 -2.84 -26.31 -9.09
N LEU A 171 -2.61 -25.45 -10.08
CA LEU A 171 -3.44 -24.27 -10.32
C LEU A 171 -4.84 -24.67 -10.79
N ASN A 172 -5.87 -24.10 -10.17
CA ASN A 172 -7.23 -24.17 -10.68
C ASN A 172 -7.43 -23.25 -11.91
N ASP A 173 -8.62 -23.32 -12.51
CA ASP A 173 -8.95 -22.60 -13.74
C ASP A 173 -8.76 -21.08 -13.66
N VAL A 174 -9.10 -20.47 -12.52
CA VAL A 174 -8.93 -19.03 -12.31
C VAL A 174 -7.48 -18.70 -12.00
N GLN A 175 -6.80 -19.52 -11.20
CA GLN A 175 -5.39 -19.34 -10.84
C GLN A 175 -4.44 -19.44 -12.04
N ARG A 176 -4.82 -20.13 -13.11
CA ARG A 176 -4.05 -20.11 -14.37
C ARG A 176 -3.92 -18.72 -14.98
N ARG A 177 -4.77 -17.76 -14.59
CA ARG A 177 -4.62 -16.36 -15.00
C ARG A 177 -3.50 -15.62 -14.28
N PHE A 178 -3.00 -16.18 -13.18
CA PHE A 178 -2.00 -15.57 -12.32
C PHE A 178 -0.58 -16.05 -12.65
N SER A 179 -0.45 -17.08 -13.48
CA SER A 179 0.78 -17.83 -13.63
C SER A 179 1.36 -17.74 -15.02
N ASP A 180 2.63 -17.35 -15.10
CA ASP A 180 3.47 -17.44 -16.29
C ASP A 180 3.96 -18.88 -16.57
N GLY A 181 3.63 -19.83 -15.70
CA GLY A 181 4.02 -21.24 -15.75
C GLY A 181 5.34 -21.55 -15.04
N ASP A 182 6.30 -20.62 -15.05
CA ASP A 182 7.56 -20.72 -14.29
C ASP A 182 8.13 -19.33 -13.97
N ALA A 183 9.05 -19.27 -13.00
CA ALA A 183 9.62 -18.01 -12.54
C ALA A 183 10.54 -17.34 -13.58
N GLY A 184 11.09 -18.08 -14.54
CA GLY A 184 11.88 -17.52 -15.64
C GLY A 184 11.01 -16.75 -16.64
N ARG A 185 9.87 -17.32 -17.03
CA ARG A 185 8.89 -16.64 -17.88
C ARG A 185 8.29 -15.41 -17.21
N TRP A 186 8.02 -15.50 -15.91
CA TRP A 186 7.64 -14.34 -15.10
C TRP A 186 8.72 -13.24 -15.20
N ALA A 187 9.99 -13.58 -14.97
CA ALA A 187 11.08 -12.61 -15.03
C ALA A 187 11.22 -11.96 -16.42
N ASP A 188 11.07 -12.72 -17.51
CA ASP A 188 11.10 -12.20 -18.88
C ASP A 188 9.96 -11.19 -19.13
N ARG A 189 8.74 -11.51 -18.70
CA ARG A 189 7.57 -10.63 -18.82
C ARG A 189 7.76 -9.34 -18.03
N VAL A 190 8.23 -9.44 -16.78
CA VAL A 190 8.47 -8.28 -15.91
C VAL A 190 9.64 -7.43 -16.40
N ALA A 191 10.68 -8.02 -16.99
CA ALA A 191 11.77 -7.28 -17.62
C ALA A 191 11.28 -6.37 -18.75
N ALA A 192 10.36 -6.88 -19.58
CA ALA A 192 9.73 -6.09 -20.64
C ALA A 192 8.88 -4.94 -20.07
N LEU A 193 8.10 -5.20 -19.01
CA LEU A 193 7.29 -4.19 -18.33
C LEU A 193 8.15 -3.07 -17.73
N ARG A 194 9.22 -3.45 -17.02
CA ARG A 194 10.18 -2.52 -16.42
C ARG A 194 10.81 -1.63 -17.50
N LYS A 195 11.16 -2.20 -18.66
CA LYS A 195 11.70 -1.42 -19.79
C LYS A 195 10.67 -0.42 -20.34
N ALA A 196 9.39 -0.79 -20.40
CA ALA A 196 8.34 0.10 -20.88
C ALA A 196 8.13 1.34 -19.98
N TYR A 197 8.41 1.22 -18.67
CA TYR A 197 8.26 2.30 -17.69
C TYR A 197 9.59 2.85 -17.15
N ALA A 198 10.73 2.58 -17.80
CA ALA A 198 12.05 2.97 -17.28
C ALA A 198 12.22 4.48 -17.08
N ASP A 199 11.59 5.30 -17.93
CA ASP A 199 11.65 6.77 -17.87
C ASP A 199 10.44 7.39 -17.12
N SER A 200 9.60 6.57 -16.48
CA SER A 200 8.41 7.05 -15.78
C SER A 200 8.74 7.56 -14.38
N GLU A 201 8.30 8.78 -14.06
CA GLU A 201 8.40 9.30 -12.69
C GLU A 201 7.22 8.88 -11.79
N THR A 202 6.11 8.45 -12.41
CA THR A 202 4.85 8.13 -11.72
C THR A 202 4.63 6.63 -11.57
N VAL A 203 5.30 5.79 -12.35
CA VAL A 203 5.18 4.33 -12.31
C VAL A 203 6.56 3.72 -12.03
N LEU A 204 6.64 2.88 -11.00
CA LEU A 204 7.77 1.98 -10.77
C LEU A 204 7.27 0.54 -10.92
N VAL A 205 8.16 -0.34 -11.39
CA VAL A 205 7.90 -1.78 -11.44
C VAL A 205 8.71 -2.43 -10.33
N GLY A 206 8.04 -3.13 -9.42
CA GLY A 206 8.66 -3.96 -8.41
C GLY A 206 8.42 -5.45 -8.68
N ALA A 207 8.97 -6.29 -7.81
CA ALA A 207 8.74 -7.73 -7.84
C ALA A 207 7.91 -8.16 -6.64
N ALA A 208 7.15 -9.24 -6.79
CA ALA A 208 6.50 -9.88 -5.66
C ALA A 208 6.54 -11.41 -5.77
N VAL A 209 6.77 -12.07 -4.63
CA VAL A 209 6.46 -13.49 -4.44
C VAL A 209 5.05 -13.52 -3.86
N HIS A 210 4.07 -14.18 -4.48
CA HIS A 210 2.72 -14.21 -3.90
C HIS A 210 2.79 -14.72 -2.45
N SER A 211 3.25 -15.96 -2.26
CA SER A 211 3.59 -16.51 -0.95
C SER A 211 4.40 -17.80 -1.14
N VAL A 212 4.96 -18.35 -0.06
CA VAL A 212 5.63 -19.67 -0.10
C VAL A 212 4.68 -20.82 -0.50
N ARG A 213 3.37 -20.61 -0.40
CA ARG A 213 2.36 -21.57 -0.89
C ARG A 213 2.22 -21.55 -2.40
N ALA A 214 2.40 -20.38 -3.01
CA ALA A 214 2.14 -20.15 -4.43
C ALA A 214 3.42 -20.14 -5.27
N VAL A 215 4.60 -19.98 -4.68
CA VAL A 215 5.89 -20.08 -5.38
C VAL A 215 6.67 -21.24 -4.78
N PRO A 216 6.81 -22.37 -5.50
CA PRO A 216 7.61 -23.50 -5.07
C PRO A 216 9.06 -23.12 -4.75
N VAL A 217 9.69 -23.85 -3.85
CA VAL A 217 11.03 -23.54 -3.32
C VAL A 217 12.09 -23.42 -4.41
N ASP A 218 12.06 -24.29 -5.42
CA ASP A 218 12.97 -24.27 -6.57
C ASP A 218 12.73 -23.07 -7.51
N GLN A 219 11.58 -22.40 -7.38
CA GLN A 219 11.18 -21.23 -8.18
C GLN A 219 11.40 -19.89 -7.44
N LEU A 220 11.76 -19.91 -6.14
CA LEU A 220 12.11 -18.69 -5.41
C LEU A 220 13.40 -18.00 -5.93
N PRO A 221 14.52 -18.72 -6.19
CA PRO A 221 15.78 -18.07 -6.54
C PRO A 221 15.71 -17.17 -7.79
N PRO A 222 15.03 -17.54 -8.90
CA PRO A 222 14.88 -16.63 -10.04
C PRO A 222 14.19 -15.32 -9.69
N VAL A 223 13.15 -15.33 -8.84
CA VAL A 223 12.43 -14.12 -8.42
C VAL A 223 13.32 -13.22 -7.57
N VAL A 224 14.02 -13.81 -6.60
CA VAL A 224 14.95 -13.10 -5.71
C VAL A 224 16.12 -12.51 -6.50
N ALA A 225 16.71 -13.30 -7.40
CA ALA A 225 17.81 -12.85 -8.25
C ALA A 225 17.39 -11.70 -9.17
N PHE A 226 16.20 -11.77 -9.77
CA PHE A 226 15.65 -10.70 -10.60
C PHE A 226 15.45 -9.40 -9.81
N ALA A 227 14.85 -9.48 -8.61
CA ALA A 227 14.66 -8.30 -7.77
C ALA A 227 16.01 -7.68 -7.34
N ALA A 228 17.01 -8.51 -7.03
CA ALA A 228 18.35 -8.06 -6.66
C ALA A 228 19.11 -7.44 -7.84
N GLU A 229 19.07 -8.06 -9.03
CA GLU A 229 19.74 -7.58 -10.25
C GLU A 229 19.32 -6.16 -10.63
N TYR A 230 18.01 -5.89 -10.52
CA TYR A 230 17.43 -4.59 -10.87
C TYR A 230 17.18 -3.68 -9.66
N GLU A 231 17.65 -4.08 -8.47
CA GLU A 231 17.48 -3.32 -7.22
C GLU A 231 16.02 -2.95 -6.89
N LEU A 232 15.08 -3.82 -7.25
CA LEU A 232 13.64 -3.60 -7.13
C LEU A 232 13.16 -3.78 -5.68
N PRO A 233 12.09 -3.08 -5.26
CA PRO A 233 11.33 -3.51 -4.09
C PRO A 233 10.77 -4.92 -4.33
N LEU A 234 10.90 -5.79 -3.32
CA LEU A 234 10.37 -7.16 -3.32
C LEU A 234 9.29 -7.29 -2.25
N HIS A 235 8.08 -7.67 -2.62
CA HIS A 235 6.99 -7.87 -1.65
C HIS A 235 6.58 -9.34 -1.56
N VAL A 236 6.10 -9.76 -0.40
CA VAL A 236 5.66 -11.15 -0.18
C VAL A 236 4.57 -11.25 0.88
N HIS A 237 3.47 -11.97 0.61
CA HIS A 237 2.56 -12.37 1.68
C HIS A 237 3.26 -13.41 2.56
N LEU A 238 3.34 -13.14 3.86
CA LEU A 238 4.11 -13.94 4.78
C LEU A 238 3.36 -14.12 6.09
N SER A 239 3.14 -15.38 6.48
CA SER A 239 2.66 -15.74 7.81
C SER A 239 1.34 -15.06 8.20
N GLU A 240 0.46 -14.86 7.22
CA GLU A 240 -0.87 -14.28 7.41
C GLU A 240 -1.75 -15.20 8.26
N GLN A 241 -1.84 -16.50 7.90
CA GLN A 241 -2.68 -17.49 8.57
C GLN A 241 -1.87 -18.61 9.24
N ARG A 242 -2.34 -19.10 10.40
CA ARG A 242 -1.72 -20.25 11.09
C ARG A 242 -1.64 -21.48 10.19
N ALA A 243 -2.67 -21.72 9.37
CA ALA A 243 -2.70 -22.84 8.44
C ALA A 243 -1.55 -22.81 7.41
N GLU A 244 -1.10 -21.62 6.97
CA GLU A 244 0.09 -21.48 6.12
C GLU A 244 1.34 -21.95 6.87
N ASN A 245 1.51 -21.48 8.11
CA ASN A 245 2.66 -21.83 8.96
C ASN A 245 2.71 -23.33 9.24
N ASP A 246 1.58 -23.92 9.64
CA ASP A 246 1.47 -25.35 9.93
C ASP A 246 1.79 -26.21 8.69
N ALA A 247 1.27 -25.82 7.52
CA ALA A 247 1.56 -26.52 6.27
C ALA A 247 3.03 -26.38 5.87
N CYS A 248 3.62 -25.19 6.00
CA CYS A 248 5.03 -24.94 5.71
C CYS A 248 5.94 -25.74 6.65
N LEU A 249 5.64 -25.76 7.95
CA LEU A 249 6.36 -26.57 8.94
C LEU A 249 6.24 -28.07 8.65
N SER A 250 5.04 -28.55 8.30
CA SER A 250 4.84 -29.96 7.97
C SER A 250 5.62 -30.38 6.73
N ARG A 251 5.75 -29.49 5.73
CA ARG A 251 6.33 -29.81 4.43
C ARG A 251 7.83 -29.56 4.33
N HIS A 252 8.32 -28.54 5.02
CA HIS A 252 9.69 -28.04 4.90
C HIS A 252 10.44 -28.02 6.23
N HIS A 253 9.77 -28.34 7.35
CA HIS A 253 10.32 -28.24 8.71
C HIS A 253 10.81 -26.82 9.08
N LYS A 254 10.24 -25.81 8.41
CA LYS A 254 10.59 -24.40 8.55
C LYS A 254 9.33 -23.54 8.47
N THR A 255 9.35 -22.40 9.14
CA THR A 255 8.33 -21.36 8.96
C THR A 255 8.46 -20.74 7.57
N PRO A 256 7.42 -20.03 7.06
CA PRO A 256 7.54 -19.24 5.82
C PRO A 256 8.72 -18.27 5.85
N THR A 257 8.94 -17.59 6.99
CA THR A 257 10.06 -16.64 7.16
C THR A 257 11.42 -17.30 7.03
N GLN A 258 11.64 -18.43 7.70
CA GLN A 258 12.90 -19.17 7.60
C GLN A 258 13.14 -19.66 6.18
N LEU A 259 12.09 -20.15 5.50
CA LEU A 259 12.20 -20.61 4.11
C LEU A 259 12.61 -19.47 3.17
N LEU A 260 12.01 -18.28 3.30
CA LEU A 260 12.40 -17.11 2.53
C LEU A 260 13.81 -16.62 2.87
N HIS A 261 14.20 -16.67 4.14
CA HIS A 261 15.56 -16.34 4.59
C HIS A 261 16.60 -17.23 3.91
N ASP A 262 16.41 -18.55 3.91
CA ASP A 262 17.35 -19.50 3.30
C ASP A 262 17.58 -19.27 1.81
N HIS A 263 16.59 -18.68 1.12
CA HIS A 263 16.64 -18.40 -0.32
C HIS A 263 17.00 -16.94 -0.61
N GLY A 264 17.44 -16.18 0.39
CA GLY A 264 17.92 -14.80 0.23
C GLY A 264 16.82 -13.78 -0.07
N ALA A 265 15.55 -14.11 0.17
CA ALA A 265 14.43 -13.22 -0.12
C ALA A 265 14.24 -12.10 0.92
N LEU A 266 14.81 -12.24 2.14
CA LEU A 266 14.74 -11.21 3.18
C LEU A 266 15.86 -10.17 3.02
N GLY A 267 15.55 -8.90 3.23
CA GLY A 267 16.51 -7.80 3.11
C GLY A 267 15.86 -6.41 3.15
N ALA A 268 16.69 -5.36 3.13
CA ALA A 268 16.24 -3.96 3.26
C ALA A 268 15.34 -3.44 2.12
N ARG A 269 15.21 -4.17 1.01
CA ARG A 269 14.25 -3.87 -0.08
C ARG A 269 13.05 -4.81 -0.09
N THR A 270 12.96 -5.71 0.89
CA THR A 270 11.87 -6.65 1.02
C THR A 270 10.83 -6.12 1.98
N THR A 271 9.55 -6.29 1.64
CA THR A 271 8.42 -6.04 2.51
C THR A 271 7.62 -7.33 2.70
N ALA A 272 7.58 -7.82 3.93
CA ALA A 272 6.71 -8.92 4.34
C ALA A 272 5.33 -8.35 4.68
N VAL A 273 4.31 -8.74 3.92
CA VAL A 273 2.93 -8.33 4.12
C VAL A 273 2.30 -9.25 5.17
N HIS A 274 1.56 -8.65 6.10
CA HIS A 274 0.94 -9.25 7.29
C HIS A 274 1.95 -9.59 8.39
N ALA A 275 2.74 -10.64 8.20
CA ALA A 275 3.64 -11.17 9.22
C ALA A 275 2.96 -11.37 10.59
N THR A 276 1.73 -11.89 10.57
CA THR A 276 0.83 -11.98 11.74
C THR A 276 1.27 -13.05 12.73
N HIS A 277 1.73 -14.21 12.24
CA HIS A 277 2.01 -15.38 13.09
C HIS A 277 3.50 -15.74 13.12
N LEU A 278 4.29 -14.91 13.78
CA LEU A 278 5.75 -15.09 13.85
C LEU A 278 6.18 -15.84 15.11
N SER A 279 7.17 -16.72 14.97
CA SER A 279 7.99 -17.18 16.08
C SER A 279 9.07 -16.14 16.43
N GLN A 280 9.73 -16.28 17.59
CA GLN A 280 10.83 -15.38 17.95
C GLN A 280 11.97 -15.40 16.91
N MET A 281 12.29 -16.58 16.37
CA MET A 281 13.30 -16.71 15.30
C MET A 281 12.89 -15.91 14.06
N ASP A 282 11.61 -15.91 13.70
CA ASP A 282 11.13 -15.18 12.53
C ASP A 282 11.25 -13.66 12.74
N ILE A 283 10.92 -13.18 13.95
CA ILE A 283 11.09 -11.77 14.35
C ILE A 283 12.57 -11.36 14.23
N ASP A 284 13.48 -12.18 14.75
CA ASP A 284 14.92 -11.92 14.72
C ASP A 284 15.46 -11.89 13.29
N LEU A 285 14.98 -12.78 12.41
CA LEU A 285 15.38 -12.82 10.99
C LEU A 285 14.87 -11.61 10.21
N LEU A 286 13.60 -11.20 10.41
CA LEU A 286 13.05 -10.00 9.78
C LEU A 286 13.81 -8.74 10.23
N GLY A 287 14.00 -8.60 11.55
CA GLY A 287 14.72 -7.46 12.14
C GLY A 287 16.17 -7.35 11.70
N SER A 288 16.94 -8.45 11.79
CA SER A 288 18.36 -8.45 11.43
C SER A 288 18.64 -8.28 9.93
N SER A 289 17.68 -8.62 9.07
CA SER A 289 17.78 -8.39 7.62
C SER A 289 17.33 -6.99 7.20
N GLY A 290 16.70 -6.23 8.10
CA GLY A 290 16.07 -4.94 7.79
C GLY A 290 14.84 -5.09 6.89
N THR A 291 14.23 -6.28 6.83
CA THR A 291 13.00 -6.50 6.07
C THR A 291 11.89 -5.67 6.68
N ALA A 292 11.18 -4.89 5.86
CA ALA A 292 10.03 -4.13 6.34
C ALA A 292 8.82 -5.04 6.52
N VAL A 293 7.89 -4.66 7.40
CA VAL A 293 6.61 -5.35 7.58
C VAL A 293 5.46 -4.40 7.27
N CYS A 294 4.61 -4.79 6.33
CA CYS A 294 3.39 -4.07 5.99
C CYS A 294 2.22 -4.69 6.74
N MET A 295 1.72 -3.97 7.75
CA MET A 295 0.51 -4.35 8.49
C MET A 295 -0.72 -3.92 7.68
N CYS A 296 -1.74 -4.78 7.61
CA CYS A 296 -3.02 -4.46 6.99
C CYS A 296 -4.20 -4.68 7.94
N PRO A 297 -4.24 -4.02 9.13
CA PRO A 297 -5.18 -4.37 10.20
C PRO A 297 -6.65 -4.42 9.80
N THR A 298 -7.15 -3.54 8.93
CA THR A 298 -8.58 -3.58 8.56
C THR A 298 -8.94 -4.84 7.77
N THR A 299 -8.03 -5.31 6.90
CA THR A 299 -8.20 -6.59 6.20
C THR A 299 -7.95 -7.77 7.13
N GLU A 300 -6.91 -7.72 7.96
CA GLU A 300 -6.60 -8.79 8.93
C GLU A 300 -7.74 -9.02 9.94
N ARG A 301 -8.46 -7.95 10.31
CA ARG A 301 -9.71 -8.02 11.09
C ARG A 301 -10.86 -8.63 10.30
N ASP A 302 -11.05 -8.24 9.03
CA ASP A 302 -12.12 -8.75 8.17
C ASP A 302 -11.96 -10.24 7.87
N LEU A 303 -10.72 -10.68 7.63
CA LEU A 303 -10.37 -12.07 7.35
C LEU A 303 -10.12 -12.92 8.61
N ALA A 304 -10.11 -12.26 9.78
CA ALA A 304 -9.89 -12.86 11.09
C ALA A 304 -8.55 -13.60 11.23
N ASP A 305 -7.48 -13.00 10.71
CA ASP A 305 -6.13 -13.57 10.75
C ASP A 305 -5.54 -13.51 12.16
N GLY A 306 -5.64 -12.36 12.82
CA GLY A 306 -5.18 -12.13 14.18
C GLY A 306 -4.52 -10.77 14.36
N ILE A 307 -3.87 -10.58 15.51
CA ILE A 307 -3.11 -9.36 15.83
C ILE A 307 -1.63 -9.69 15.66
N GLY A 308 -0.97 -9.11 14.66
CA GLY A 308 0.45 -9.30 14.42
C GLY A 308 1.34 -8.62 15.47
N PRO A 309 2.58 -9.11 15.70
CA PRO A 309 3.48 -8.60 16.74
C PRO A 309 4.24 -7.34 16.28
N ALA A 310 3.52 -6.33 15.80
CA ALA A 310 4.08 -5.14 15.14
C ALA A 310 5.19 -4.47 15.97
N ARG A 311 4.95 -4.24 17.28
CA ARG A 311 5.95 -3.59 18.14
C ARG A 311 7.21 -4.43 18.33
N ALA A 312 7.08 -5.75 18.49
CA ALA A 312 8.21 -6.63 18.66
C ALA A 312 9.09 -6.67 17.40
N VAL A 313 8.46 -6.72 16.22
CA VAL A 313 9.14 -6.71 14.92
C VAL A 313 9.85 -5.38 14.67
N TYR A 314 9.20 -4.27 15.02
CA TYR A 314 9.83 -2.94 14.98
C TYR A 314 11.05 -2.83 15.90
N GLN A 315 10.93 -3.29 17.14
CA GLN A 315 12.03 -3.30 18.10
C GLN A 315 13.20 -4.22 17.68
N ALA A 316 12.92 -5.27 16.90
CA ALA A 316 13.95 -6.12 16.32
C ALA A 316 14.70 -5.48 15.14
N GLY A 317 14.22 -4.34 14.61
CA GLY A 317 14.88 -3.57 13.56
C GLY A 317 14.13 -3.51 12.22
N SER A 318 12.91 -4.06 12.14
CA SER A 318 12.10 -4.01 10.92
C SER A 318 11.33 -2.69 10.80
N PRO A 319 11.42 -1.95 9.69
CA PRO A 319 10.49 -0.84 9.43
C PRO A 319 9.04 -1.33 9.39
N ILE A 320 8.10 -0.54 9.92
CA ILE A 320 6.67 -0.82 9.82
C ILE A 320 6.03 0.09 8.76
N ASN A 321 5.14 -0.49 7.98
CA ASN A 321 4.36 0.14 6.93
C ASN A 321 2.90 -0.28 7.00
N LEU A 322 2.05 0.38 6.22
CA LEU A 322 0.59 0.20 6.27
C LEU A 322 0.00 0.01 4.87
N GLY A 323 -0.98 -0.88 4.77
CA GLY A 323 -1.66 -1.21 3.52
C GLY A 323 -3.15 -1.49 3.73
N SER A 324 -3.97 -1.09 2.78
CA SER A 324 -5.43 -1.36 2.83
C SER A 324 -5.81 -2.73 2.28
N ASP A 325 -4.90 -3.36 1.54
CA ASP A 325 -5.01 -4.74 1.03
C ASP A 325 -6.31 -5.05 0.28
N SER A 326 -7.26 -5.78 0.88
CA SER A 326 -8.52 -6.20 0.27
C SER A 326 -9.47 -5.02 0.01
N HIS A 327 -9.15 -3.86 0.58
CA HIS A 327 -9.96 -2.66 0.55
C HIS A 327 -11.34 -2.85 1.21
N ALA A 328 -11.46 -3.71 2.23
CA ALA A 328 -12.62 -3.70 3.13
C ALA A 328 -12.87 -2.28 3.68
N VAL A 329 -11.79 -1.59 4.04
CA VAL A 329 -11.72 -0.15 4.31
C VAL A 329 -10.54 0.44 3.52
N ILE A 330 -10.69 1.65 2.97
CA ILE A 330 -9.57 2.45 2.45
C ILE A 330 -9.46 3.67 3.35
N ASP A 331 -8.66 3.55 4.40
CA ASP A 331 -8.39 4.61 5.38
C ASP A 331 -7.09 4.30 6.13
N LEU A 332 -5.98 4.90 5.71
CA LEU A 332 -4.68 4.66 6.34
C LEU A 332 -4.61 5.21 7.78
N PHE A 333 -5.45 6.18 8.15
CA PHE A 333 -5.55 6.61 9.55
C PHE A 333 -6.20 5.52 10.42
N GLU A 334 -7.14 4.74 9.87
CA GLU A 334 -7.66 3.55 10.57
C GLU A 334 -6.60 2.44 10.63
N GLU A 335 -5.84 2.19 9.57
CA GLU A 335 -4.74 1.20 9.62
C GLU A 335 -3.72 1.58 10.71
N ALA A 336 -3.26 2.82 10.73
CA ALA A 336 -2.28 3.31 11.69
C ALA A 336 -2.82 3.26 13.12
N ARG A 337 -4.07 3.70 13.32
CA ARG A 337 -4.76 3.61 14.61
C ARG A 337 -4.90 2.17 15.08
N ALA A 338 -5.23 1.26 14.16
CA ALA A 338 -5.46 -0.14 14.45
C ALA A 338 -4.21 -0.86 14.95
N VAL A 339 -3.03 -0.56 14.38
CA VAL A 339 -1.74 -1.10 14.87
C VAL A 339 -1.56 -0.86 16.37
N GLU A 340 -1.82 0.36 16.86
CA GLU A 340 -1.75 0.66 18.29
C GLU A 340 -2.93 0.05 19.06
N LEU A 341 -4.17 0.25 18.59
CA LEU A 341 -5.36 -0.09 19.39
C LEU A 341 -5.60 -1.59 19.52
N ASP A 342 -5.27 -2.38 18.50
CA ASP A 342 -5.36 -3.84 18.59
C ASP A 342 -4.31 -4.38 19.55
N GLU A 343 -3.09 -3.84 19.53
CA GLU A 343 -2.07 -4.19 20.51
C GLU A 343 -2.52 -3.83 21.94
N ARG A 344 -3.22 -2.70 22.15
CA ARG A 344 -3.83 -2.39 23.45
C ARG A 344 -4.84 -3.43 23.90
N LEU A 345 -5.68 -3.90 22.99
CA LEU A 345 -6.67 -4.94 23.30
C LEU A 345 -5.98 -6.27 23.63
N GLY A 346 -4.94 -6.64 22.88
CA GLY A 346 -4.20 -7.86 23.08
C GLY A 346 -3.34 -7.88 24.35
N THR A 347 -2.77 -6.73 24.75
CA THR A 347 -1.82 -6.66 25.89
C THR A 347 -2.40 -6.00 27.14
N GLU A 348 -3.58 -5.39 27.06
CA GLU A 348 -4.20 -4.57 28.10
C GLU A 348 -3.33 -3.38 28.57
N ARG A 349 -2.41 -2.91 27.71
CA ARG A 349 -1.50 -1.77 27.99
C ARG A 349 -1.71 -0.67 26.95
N ARG A 350 -1.42 0.58 27.32
CA ARG A 350 -1.52 1.74 26.41
C ARG A 350 -0.13 2.25 26.05
N GLY A 351 0.03 2.76 24.83
CA GLY A 351 1.20 3.52 24.40
C GLY A 351 2.33 2.63 23.87
N HIS A 352 2.02 1.67 23.00
CA HIS A 352 3.05 0.91 22.28
C HIS A 352 3.65 1.77 21.15
N TRP A 353 2.82 2.62 20.56
CA TRP A 353 3.16 3.51 19.45
C TRP A 353 2.83 4.97 19.73
N HIS A 354 3.76 5.84 19.35
CA HIS A 354 3.53 7.27 19.25
C HIS A 354 2.91 7.64 17.90
N ALA A 355 2.13 8.73 17.86
CA ALA A 355 1.55 9.23 16.61
C ALA A 355 2.63 9.56 15.54
N ALA A 356 3.81 9.99 15.97
CA ALA A 356 4.94 10.25 15.10
C ALA A 356 5.43 8.99 14.36
N GLU A 357 5.53 7.85 15.08
CA GLU A 357 5.96 6.57 14.50
C GLU A 357 4.93 6.06 13.49
N LEU A 358 3.63 6.22 13.81
CA LEU A 358 2.53 5.81 12.94
C LEU A 358 2.43 6.69 11.68
N LEU A 359 2.57 8.02 11.80
CA LEU A 359 2.67 8.91 10.64
C LEU A 359 3.91 8.60 9.79
N HIS A 360 5.03 8.21 10.41
CA HIS A 360 6.22 7.79 9.68
C HIS A 360 5.96 6.49 8.88
N ALA A 361 5.25 5.52 9.46
CA ALA A 361 4.84 4.29 8.80
C ALA A 361 4.00 4.56 7.54
N ASP A 362 3.01 5.46 7.64
CA ASP A 362 2.14 5.89 6.53
C ASP A 362 2.85 6.72 5.46
N THR A 363 3.97 7.37 5.81
CA THR A 363 4.63 8.34 4.93
C THR A 363 6.00 7.86 4.51
N ALA A 364 7.07 8.37 5.11
CA ALA A 364 8.44 8.13 4.64
C ALA A 364 8.83 6.65 4.61
N ALA A 365 8.44 5.85 5.63
CA ALA A 365 8.71 4.41 5.59
C ALA A 365 7.91 3.74 4.48
N GLY A 366 6.62 4.08 4.34
CA GLY A 366 5.75 3.48 3.33
C GLY A 366 6.23 3.78 1.90
N HIS A 367 6.60 5.04 1.63
CA HIS A 367 7.21 5.42 0.35
C HIS A 367 8.54 4.70 0.10
N ALA A 368 9.37 4.47 1.14
CA ALA A 368 10.59 3.70 1.00
C ALA A 368 10.32 2.23 0.61
N ALA A 369 9.33 1.58 1.24
CA ALA A 369 8.90 0.21 0.88
C ALA A 369 8.37 0.08 -0.55
N LEU A 370 7.84 1.19 -1.10
CA LEU A 370 7.43 1.30 -2.51
C LEU A 370 8.57 1.64 -3.48
N GLY A 371 9.82 1.68 -3.03
CA GLY A 371 10.98 2.05 -3.86
C GLY A 371 11.11 3.56 -4.11
N ARG A 372 10.48 4.39 -3.27
CA ARG A 372 10.44 5.86 -3.40
C ARG A 372 11.02 6.57 -2.16
N PRO A 373 12.28 6.30 -1.75
CA PRO A 373 12.84 6.83 -0.49
C PRO A 373 12.95 8.37 -0.44
N ALA A 374 12.90 9.05 -1.59
CA ALA A 374 12.87 10.51 -1.68
C ALA A 374 11.48 11.13 -1.40
N ALA A 375 10.42 10.33 -1.31
CA ALA A 375 9.05 10.77 -1.05
C ALA A 375 8.64 10.59 0.42
N GLY A 376 7.39 10.92 0.74
CA GLY A 376 6.85 10.81 2.10
C GLY A 376 7.42 11.84 3.10
N ARG A 377 7.96 12.96 2.62
CA ARG A 377 8.53 14.03 3.46
C ARG A 377 8.22 15.42 2.90
N LEU A 378 7.98 16.39 3.78
CA LEU A 378 7.88 17.80 3.43
C LEU A 378 9.26 18.46 3.53
N ALA A 379 10.11 18.24 2.54
CA ALA A 379 11.49 18.73 2.51
C ALA A 379 11.94 19.09 1.09
N PRO A 380 12.88 20.03 0.92
CA PRO A 380 13.45 20.34 -0.40
C PRO A 380 13.98 19.09 -1.13
N GLY A 381 13.70 19.00 -2.43
CA GLY A 381 14.06 17.87 -3.29
C GLY A 381 13.04 16.72 -3.31
N ALA A 382 12.23 16.57 -2.25
CA ALA A 382 11.16 15.57 -2.22
C ALA A 382 10.07 15.89 -3.26
N PRO A 383 9.38 14.88 -3.81
CA PRO A 383 8.16 15.10 -4.57
C PRO A 383 7.16 15.96 -3.80
N ALA A 384 6.49 16.88 -4.50
CA ALA A 384 5.47 17.73 -3.92
C ALA A 384 4.15 16.97 -3.78
N ASP A 385 4.17 15.98 -2.88
CA ASP A 385 3.07 15.07 -2.60
C ASP A 385 2.66 15.18 -1.12
N PHE A 386 1.44 15.66 -0.86
CA PHE A 386 0.95 15.88 0.50
C PHE A 386 -0.57 15.93 0.59
N ALA A 387 -1.09 15.64 1.78
CA ALA A 387 -2.51 15.67 2.09
C ALA A 387 -2.78 16.66 3.23
N THR A 388 -3.89 17.40 3.15
CA THR A 388 -4.34 18.31 4.19
C THR A 388 -5.67 17.83 4.75
N LEU A 389 -5.70 17.59 6.06
CA LEU A 389 -6.91 17.24 6.80
C LEU A 389 -7.60 18.50 7.33
N ALA A 390 -8.91 18.55 7.15
CA ALA A 390 -9.80 19.53 7.73
C ALA A 390 -9.82 19.41 9.26
N THR A 391 -9.54 20.51 9.97
CA THR A 391 -9.57 20.52 11.45
C THR A 391 -10.84 21.18 12.03
N ASP A 392 -11.76 21.58 11.16
CA ASP A 392 -13.07 22.18 11.46
C ASP A 392 -14.22 21.17 11.34
N THR A 393 -13.92 19.87 11.23
CA THR A 393 -14.91 18.79 11.24
C THR A 393 -15.39 18.50 12.66
N VAL A 394 -16.58 17.90 12.80
CA VAL A 394 -17.11 17.47 14.12
C VAL A 394 -16.13 16.55 14.85
N ARG A 395 -15.39 15.73 14.10
CA ARG A 395 -14.45 14.74 14.61
C ARG A 395 -13.17 15.35 15.18
N LEU A 396 -12.68 16.43 14.57
CA LEU A 396 -11.44 17.11 14.97
C LEU A 396 -11.67 18.45 15.67
N ALA A 397 -12.93 18.81 15.95
CA ALA A 397 -13.28 20.01 16.69
C ALA A 397 -12.57 20.04 18.06
N GLY A 398 -11.88 21.15 18.36
CA GLY A 398 -11.12 21.33 19.60
C GLY A 398 -9.65 20.88 19.52
N LEU A 399 -9.19 20.40 18.36
CA LEU A 399 -7.79 20.08 18.11
C LEU A 399 -6.88 21.23 18.55
N GLN A 400 -5.90 20.90 19.39
CA GLN A 400 -4.85 21.82 19.83
C GLN A 400 -3.61 21.60 18.96
N PRO A 401 -2.97 22.67 18.44
CA PRO A 401 -1.78 22.52 17.58
C PRO A 401 -0.67 21.64 18.17
N ALA A 402 -0.49 21.66 19.49
CA ALA A 402 0.51 20.85 20.18
C ALA A 402 0.23 19.33 20.14
N HIS A 403 -1.02 18.92 19.90
CA HIS A 403 -1.45 17.52 19.86
C HIS A 403 -2.08 17.16 18.50
N ALA A 404 -1.75 17.92 17.44
CA ALA A 404 -2.40 17.77 16.15
C ALA A 404 -2.10 16.39 15.53
N ALA A 405 -0.86 15.91 15.66
CA ALA A 405 -0.47 14.58 15.18
C ALA A 405 -1.27 13.47 15.87
N GLU A 406 -1.39 13.53 17.20
CA GLU A 406 -2.16 12.58 18.00
C GLU A 406 -3.64 12.64 17.65
N SER A 407 -4.20 13.85 17.49
CA SER A 407 -5.60 14.03 17.13
C SER A 407 -5.91 13.44 15.75
N VAL A 408 -5.01 13.65 14.78
CA VAL A 408 -5.17 13.09 13.44
C VAL A 408 -5.04 11.57 13.44
N VAL A 409 -3.96 11.02 13.99
CA VAL A 409 -3.76 9.56 13.99
C VAL A 409 -4.86 8.84 14.78
N PHE A 410 -5.24 9.34 15.95
CA PHE A 410 -6.16 8.61 16.83
C PHE A 410 -7.64 8.95 16.65
N ALA A 411 -8.00 10.01 15.93
CA ALA A 411 -9.41 10.40 15.76
C ALA A 411 -9.85 10.62 14.31
N ALA A 412 -8.97 11.09 13.42
CA ALA A 412 -9.33 11.38 12.03
C ALA A 412 -9.70 10.10 11.25
N THR A 413 -10.35 10.32 10.12
CA THR A 413 -10.61 9.30 9.10
C THR A 413 -10.35 9.88 7.71
N ALA A 414 -10.40 9.04 6.68
CA ALA A 414 -10.34 9.44 5.28
C ALA A 414 -11.32 10.59 4.94
N ALA A 415 -12.47 10.67 5.63
CA ALA A 415 -13.47 11.72 5.44
C ALA A 415 -13.00 13.13 5.86
N ASP A 416 -11.98 13.23 6.72
CA ASP A 416 -11.40 14.53 7.10
C ASP A 416 -10.39 15.03 6.07
N VAL A 417 -9.93 14.20 5.12
CA VAL A 417 -9.03 14.63 4.05
C VAL A 417 -9.75 15.63 3.15
N ARG A 418 -9.23 16.86 3.11
CA ARG A 418 -9.78 17.97 2.32
C ARG A 418 -9.05 18.19 1.01
N HIS A 419 -7.72 18.13 1.05
CA HIS A 419 -6.89 18.37 -0.12
C HIS A 419 -5.85 17.27 -0.25
N VAL A 420 -5.56 16.89 -1.49
CA VAL A 420 -4.43 16.06 -1.85
C VAL A 420 -3.73 16.68 -3.03
N VAL A 421 -2.43 16.87 -2.89
CA VAL A 421 -1.54 17.40 -3.91
C VAL A 421 -0.57 16.29 -4.31
N VAL A 422 -0.43 16.04 -5.61
CA VAL A 422 0.56 15.12 -6.19
C VAL A 422 1.33 15.86 -7.27
N ALA A 423 2.66 15.80 -7.21
CA ALA A 423 3.55 16.56 -8.07
C ALA A 423 3.18 18.07 -8.14
N GLY A 424 2.81 18.66 -6.99
CA GLY A 424 2.49 20.08 -6.88
C GLY A 424 1.15 20.49 -7.52
N ARG A 425 0.31 19.53 -7.92
CA ARG A 425 -1.02 19.75 -8.49
C ARG A 425 -2.09 19.11 -7.62
N PHE A 426 -3.25 19.75 -7.50
CA PHE A 426 -4.38 19.14 -6.79
C PHE A 426 -4.87 17.89 -7.53
N THR A 427 -4.88 16.76 -6.83
CA THR A 427 -5.62 15.55 -7.20
C THR A 427 -6.97 15.53 -6.50
N VAL A 428 -7.02 16.05 -5.27
CA VAL A 428 -8.26 16.29 -4.50
C VAL A 428 -8.27 17.72 -4.00
N ARG A 429 -9.39 18.43 -4.18
CA ARG A 429 -9.60 19.78 -3.68
C ARG A 429 -10.98 19.90 -3.04
N ASP A 430 -11.02 20.42 -1.82
CA ASP A 430 -12.27 20.62 -1.08
C ASP A 430 -13.14 19.35 -1.04
N HIS A 431 -12.51 18.21 -0.72
CA HIS A 431 -13.09 16.87 -0.68
C HIS A 431 -13.55 16.29 -2.03
N ARG A 432 -13.24 16.95 -3.16
CA ARG A 432 -13.62 16.51 -4.51
C ARG A 432 -12.40 16.07 -5.30
N HIS A 433 -12.52 14.95 -6.01
CA HIS A 433 -11.47 14.47 -6.90
C HIS A 433 -11.45 15.32 -8.18
N GLU A 434 -10.30 15.82 -8.59
CA GLU A 434 -10.17 16.78 -9.70
C GLU A 434 -10.14 16.08 -11.08
N LEU A 435 -9.68 14.82 -11.13
CA LEU A 435 -9.51 14.09 -12.40
C LEU A 435 -10.61 13.05 -12.68
N VAL A 436 -11.44 12.73 -11.68
CA VAL A 436 -12.49 11.70 -11.76
C VAL A 436 -13.74 12.30 -11.13
N GLU A 437 -14.63 12.81 -11.98
CA GLU A 437 -15.74 13.68 -11.55
C GLU A 437 -16.72 12.99 -10.58
N ASP A 438 -17.10 11.74 -10.87
CA ASP A 438 -18.02 10.95 -10.06
C ASP A 438 -17.39 9.59 -9.70
N VAL A 439 -16.53 9.59 -8.67
CA VAL A 439 -15.85 8.38 -8.18
C VAL A 439 -16.88 7.32 -7.72
N ALA A 440 -17.94 7.74 -7.03
CA ALA A 440 -18.95 6.84 -6.50
C ALA A 440 -19.78 6.17 -7.61
N GLY A 441 -20.25 6.95 -8.59
CA GLY A 441 -20.95 6.43 -9.76
C GLY A 441 -20.06 5.52 -10.61
N LYS A 442 -18.77 5.86 -10.74
CA LYS A 442 -17.80 5.00 -11.44
C LYS A 442 -17.61 3.66 -10.74
N LEU A 443 -17.42 3.66 -9.42
CA LEU A 443 -17.37 2.42 -8.61
C LEU A 443 -18.65 1.60 -8.75
N ALA A 444 -19.82 2.25 -8.66
CA ALA A 444 -21.11 1.56 -8.79
C ALA A 444 -21.25 0.90 -10.17
N ALA A 445 -20.84 1.59 -11.24
CA ALA A 445 -20.92 1.07 -12.61
C ALA A 445 -19.96 -0.11 -12.84
N THR A 446 -18.68 0.03 -12.44
CA THR A 446 -17.65 -1.00 -12.69
C THR A 446 -17.87 -2.24 -11.83
N ILE A 447 -18.17 -2.07 -10.54
CA ILE A 447 -18.48 -3.19 -9.65
C ILE A 447 -19.81 -3.85 -10.07
N GLY A 448 -20.81 -3.05 -10.45
CA GLY A 448 -22.09 -3.56 -10.95
C GLY A 448 -21.93 -4.42 -12.20
N ALA A 449 -20.97 -4.13 -13.08
CA ALA A 449 -20.71 -4.95 -14.27
C ALA A 449 -20.13 -6.34 -13.96
N ILE A 450 -19.48 -6.53 -12.81
CA ILE A 450 -18.86 -7.79 -12.40
C ILE A 450 -19.90 -8.81 -11.88
N PHE A 451 -20.93 -8.33 -11.18
CA PHE A 451 -21.91 -9.18 -10.47
C PHE A 451 -23.30 -9.16 -11.11
N LYS A 452 -23.39 -8.91 -12.42
CA LYS A 452 -24.64 -8.89 -13.18
C LYS A 452 -25.17 -10.29 -13.50
#